data_AF-A0A1V9YX38-F1
#
_entry.id   AF-A0A1V9YX38-F1
#
_cell.length_a   1.000
_cell.length_b   1.000
_cell.length_c   1.000
_cell.angle_alpha   90.00
_cell.angle_beta   90.00
_cell.angle_gamma   90.00
#
_symmetry.space_group_name_H-M   'P 1'
#
loop_
_entity.id
_entity.type
_entity.pdbx_description
1 polymer ?
#
loop_
_entity_poly.entity_id
_entity_poly.type
_entity_poly.pdbx_seq_one_letter_code
_entity_poly.pdbx_strand_id
1 'polypeptide(L)'
;MKPPSVIAALQIFLVVMLVASLSLVGRFATALTRMSRVTTALHVEKAHLRGRVFAGSTDGALQVNGFDAAEAFLNTVDIDDGPFFVHVTSARNVSEPEWCELCGLAKDKVAIAFETAPPTARLLHVLVSEEGWESRRYSLRSDSQLNVDELPAILRYDGSMHTSLLLSEGFVSDPVLLRAVFQTSPAPRRRVLDITTVQALERAIEAASIQPLFTYFVSGRNPQDGRLWCRYCDRSDIPIVTYYNEYAPVNATLLRVIVADSYADWQNPTNPFARQQVVPVSGLPMLARLDATATGIQVHEYVQFFEERESLRAFFVGS
;
A
#
# COMPACT_ATOMS: atom_id res chain seq x y z
N MET A 1 -19.67 51.16 40.13
CA MET A 1 -18.94 51.61 38.92
C MET A 1 -18.52 50.35 38.16
N LYS A 2 -19.09 50.11 36.97
CA LYS A 2 -18.93 48.89 36.15
C LYS A 2 -17.70 49.03 35.23
N PRO A 3 -16.92 47.96 34.99
CA PRO A 3 -15.72 48.04 34.15
C PRO A 3 -16.10 47.93 32.66
N PRO A 4 -15.75 48.91 31.82
CA PRO A 4 -16.07 48.90 30.39
C PRO A 4 -15.08 48.12 29.51
N SER A 5 -14.07 47.44 30.06
CA SER A 5 -12.95 46.89 29.29
C SER A 5 -13.22 45.54 28.61
N VAL A 6 -14.08 44.68 29.19
CA VAL A 6 -14.29 43.31 28.68
C VAL A 6 -15.17 43.28 27.43
N ILE A 7 -16.17 44.18 27.35
CA ILE A 7 -17.08 44.26 26.20
C ILE A 7 -16.34 44.76 24.95
N ALA A 8 -15.44 45.73 25.11
CA ALA A 8 -14.63 46.24 24.01
C ALA A 8 -13.69 45.17 23.43
N ALA A 9 -13.07 44.35 24.30
CA ALA A 9 -12.20 43.26 23.86
C ALA A 9 -12.97 42.18 23.08
N LEU A 10 -14.18 41.84 23.53
CA LEU A 10 -15.04 40.85 22.85
C LEU A 10 -15.50 41.35 21.48
N GLN A 11 -15.81 42.64 21.36
CA GLN A 11 -16.20 43.26 20.08
C GLN A 11 -15.05 43.25 19.08
N ILE A 12 -13.82 43.54 19.51
CA ILE A 12 -12.64 43.49 18.63
C ILE A 12 -12.38 42.07 18.15
N PHE A 13 -12.48 41.07 19.04
CA PHE A 13 -12.27 39.67 18.67
C PHE A 13 -13.30 39.18 17.64
N LEU A 14 -14.56 39.55 17.81
CA LEU A 14 -15.64 39.24 16.86
C LEU A 14 -15.38 39.86 15.48
N VAL A 15 -14.93 41.12 15.43
CA VAL A 15 -14.60 41.79 14.16
C VAL A 15 -13.43 41.11 13.46
N VAL A 16 -12.38 40.71 14.19
CA VAL A 16 -11.23 39.99 13.61
C VAL A 16 -11.64 38.63 13.02
N MET A 17 -12.48 37.87 13.74
CA MET A 17 -13.02 36.60 13.23
C MET A 17 -13.90 36.79 11.99
N LEU A 18 -14.68 37.86 11.93
CA LEU A 18 -15.55 38.18 10.79
C LEU A 18 -14.73 38.59 9.56
N VAL A 19 -13.65 39.35 9.75
CA VAL A 19 -12.73 39.72 8.66
C VAL A 19 -11.94 38.50 8.17
N ALA A 20 -11.47 37.63 9.08
CA ALA A 20 -10.75 36.41 8.72
C ALA A 20 -11.64 35.44 7.92
N SER A 21 -12.91 35.28 8.32
CA SER A 21 -13.87 34.43 7.60
C SER A 21 -14.26 35.03 6.24
N LEU A 22 -14.48 36.35 6.14
CA LEU A 22 -14.71 37.02 4.84
C LEU A 22 -13.51 36.91 3.90
N SER A 23 -12.27 37.00 4.42
CA SER A 23 -11.04 36.77 3.66
C SER A 23 -10.95 35.32 3.13
N LEU A 24 -11.28 34.34 3.97
CA LEU A 24 -11.29 32.93 3.60
C LEU A 24 -12.33 32.66 2.49
N VAL A 25 -13.56 33.17 2.65
CA VAL A 25 -14.62 33.04 1.65
C VAL A 25 -14.24 33.74 0.33
N GLY A 26 -13.57 34.89 0.39
CA GLY A 26 -13.06 35.58 -0.81
C GLY A 26 -11.99 34.77 -1.57
N ARG A 27 -11.12 34.04 -0.85
CA ARG A 27 -10.14 33.12 -1.45
C ARG A 27 -10.82 31.90 -2.09
N PHE A 28 -11.87 31.35 -1.48
CA PHE A 28 -12.64 30.25 -2.07
C PHE A 28 -13.48 30.70 -3.29
N ALA A 29 -14.10 31.88 -3.24
CA ALA A 29 -14.87 32.42 -4.35
C ALA A 29 -13.99 32.73 -5.58
N THR A 30 -12.74 33.16 -5.36
CA THR A 30 -11.76 33.36 -6.45
C THR A 30 -11.21 32.04 -7.01
N ALA A 31 -11.14 30.98 -6.21
CA ALA A 31 -10.84 29.63 -6.70
C ALA A 31 -11.98 29.05 -7.57
N LEU A 32 -13.24 29.24 -7.14
CA LEU A 32 -14.42 28.76 -7.86
C LEU A 32 -14.68 29.52 -9.17
N THR A 33 -14.36 30.81 -9.23
CA THR A 33 -14.51 31.61 -10.46
C THR A 33 -13.41 31.39 -11.49
N ARG A 34 -12.27 30.77 -11.11
CA ARG A 34 -11.25 30.29 -12.07
C ARG A 34 -11.65 29.00 -12.82
N MET A 35 -12.72 28.31 -12.41
CA MET A 35 -13.18 27.07 -13.04
C MET A 35 -14.14 27.24 -14.23
N SER A 36 -14.47 28.46 -14.69
CA SER A 36 -15.39 28.67 -15.82
C SER A 36 -14.72 29.29 -17.05
N ARG A 37 -13.78 28.55 -17.66
CA ARG A 37 -13.45 28.67 -19.11
C ARG A 37 -12.87 27.37 -19.66
N VAL A 38 -13.60 26.26 -19.54
CA VAL A 38 -13.42 25.13 -20.45
C VAL A 38 -14.81 24.63 -20.82
N THR A 39 -15.38 25.22 -21.87
CA THR A 39 -16.54 24.65 -22.55
C THR A 39 -16.29 24.68 -24.04
N THR A 40 -16.47 23.52 -24.65
CA THR A 40 -16.68 23.26 -26.07
C THR A 40 -15.53 23.52 -27.05
N ALA A 41 -14.74 22.46 -27.29
CA ALA A 41 -14.46 22.00 -28.65
C ALA A 41 -14.43 20.47 -28.65
N LEU A 42 -15.62 19.86 -28.62
CA LEU A 42 -15.82 18.47 -29.01
C LEU A 42 -15.72 18.45 -30.54
N HIS A 43 -14.53 18.15 -31.06
CA HIS A 43 -14.38 17.66 -32.43
C HIS A 43 -13.75 16.28 -32.32
N VAL A 44 -14.62 15.27 -32.44
CA VAL A 44 -14.24 13.87 -32.59
C VAL A 44 -13.64 13.74 -33.97
N GLU A 45 -12.31 13.88 -34.06
CA GLU A 45 -11.56 13.40 -35.20
C GLU A 45 -10.82 12.13 -34.77
N LYS A 46 -11.39 10.99 -35.17
CA LYS A 46 -10.76 9.67 -35.17
C LYS A 46 -9.60 9.69 -36.18
N ALA A 47 -8.49 10.31 -35.82
CA ALA A 47 -7.22 10.16 -36.52
C ALA A 47 -6.09 10.56 -35.56
N HIS A 48 -5.12 9.67 -35.36
CA HIS A 48 -3.86 9.92 -34.65
C HIS A 48 -3.86 10.02 -33.11
N LEU A 49 -4.48 9.08 -32.40
CA LEU A 49 -4.06 8.72 -31.01
C LEU A 49 -2.74 7.90 -31.00
N ARG A 50 -1.70 8.44 -31.66
CA ARG A 50 -0.28 8.21 -31.35
C ARG A 50 0.31 9.50 -30.74
N GLY A 51 -0.54 10.28 -30.08
CA GLY A 51 -0.22 11.58 -29.51
C GLY A 51 0.35 11.43 -28.11
N ARG A 52 1.68 11.35 -28.04
CA ARG A 52 2.54 11.81 -26.94
C ARG A 52 1.90 11.84 -25.55
N VAL A 53 1.89 10.68 -24.90
CA VAL A 53 2.37 10.64 -23.52
C VAL A 53 3.72 11.37 -23.54
N PHE A 54 3.92 12.41 -22.72
CA PHE A 54 5.25 12.93 -22.45
C PHE A 54 6.00 11.88 -21.60
N ALA A 55 6.26 10.72 -22.20
CA ALA A 55 7.16 9.72 -21.68
C ALA A 55 8.56 10.28 -21.90
N GLY A 56 8.99 11.15 -20.99
CA GLY A 56 10.42 11.35 -20.78
C GLY A 56 10.98 10.00 -20.36
N SER A 57 11.87 9.43 -21.16
CA SER A 57 12.64 8.25 -20.77
C SER A 57 13.84 8.74 -19.96
N THR A 58 13.72 8.71 -18.64
CA THR A 58 14.89 8.64 -17.76
C THR A 58 15.03 7.18 -17.35
N ASP A 59 16.19 6.60 -17.66
CA ASP A 59 16.61 5.28 -17.17
C ASP A 59 15.77 4.07 -17.65
N GLY A 60 15.12 4.19 -18.81
CA GLY A 60 14.35 3.10 -19.43
C GLY A 60 12.94 2.90 -18.88
N ALA A 61 12.52 3.73 -17.91
CA ALA A 61 11.15 3.76 -17.40
C ALA A 61 10.29 4.81 -18.13
N LEU A 62 8.99 4.53 -18.25
CA LEU A 62 8.00 5.48 -18.76
C LEU A 62 7.56 6.42 -17.65
N GLN A 63 7.20 7.66 -17.98
CA GLN A 63 6.74 8.63 -16.99
C GLN A 63 5.42 9.29 -17.41
N VAL A 64 4.53 9.48 -16.44
CA VAL A 64 3.28 10.24 -16.57
C VAL A 64 3.08 11.14 -15.35
N ASN A 65 2.36 12.25 -15.52
CA ASN A 65 2.09 13.20 -14.46
C ASN A 65 0.61 13.12 -14.03
N GLY A 66 0.38 12.77 -12.76
CA GLY A 66 -0.93 12.67 -12.15
C GLY A 66 -1.65 11.33 -12.38
N PHE A 67 -2.64 11.06 -11.53
CA PHE A 67 -3.42 9.82 -11.55
C PHE A 67 -4.22 9.64 -12.84
N ASP A 68 -4.89 10.69 -13.33
CA ASP A 68 -5.75 10.59 -14.52
C ASP A 68 -4.96 10.21 -15.77
N ALA A 69 -3.75 10.78 -15.94
CA ALA A 69 -2.86 10.42 -17.05
C ALA A 69 -2.37 8.98 -16.94
N ALA A 70 -2.13 8.51 -15.71
CA ALA A 70 -1.72 7.14 -15.45
C ALA A 70 -2.84 6.13 -15.70
N GLU A 71 -4.07 6.41 -15.25
CA GLU A 71 -5.25 5.57 -15.56
C GLU A 71 -5.52 5.53 -17.08
N ALA A 72 -5.45 6.67 -17.76
CA ALA A 72 -5.57 6.72 -19.22
C ALA A 72 -4.48 5.89 -19.91
N PHE A 73 -3.25 5.92 -19.41
CA PHE A 73 -2.15 5.12 -19.93
C PHE A 73 -2.38 3.62 -19.71
N LEU A 74 -2.75 3.21 -18.49
CA LEU A 74 -3.02 1.80 -18.14
C LEU A 74 -4.08 1.17 -19.04
N ASN A 75 -5.09 1.92 -19.45
CA ASN A 75 -6.12 1.47 -20.39
C ASN A 75 -5.60 1.18 -21.82
N THR A 76 -4.36 1.56 -22.13
CA THR A 76 -3.73 1.34 -23.45
C THR A 76 -2.63 0.29 -23.43
N VAL A 77 -2.21 -0.14 -22.25
CA VAL A 77 -1.09 -1.06 -22.08
C VAL A 77 -1.58 -2.49 -22.28
N ASP A 78 -0.90 -3.22 -23.16
CA ASP A 78 -0.99 -4.68 -23.18
C ASP A 78 -0.17 -5.22 -22.00
N ILE A 79 -0.84 -5.78 -21.01
CA ILE A 79 -0.23 -6.33 -19.79
C ILE A 79 0.18 -7.79 -19.93
N ASP A 80 -0.17 -8.45 -21.05
CA ASP A 80 0.19 -9.85 -21.29
C ASP A 80 1.65 -9.99 -21.77
N ASP A 81 2.28 -8.89 -22.20
CA ASP A 81 3.68 -8.82 -22.66
C ASP A 81 4.74 -9.03 -21.55
N GLY A 82 4.32 -9.16 -20.29
CA GLY A 82 5.19 -9.38 -19.13
C GLY A 82 4.86 -8.47 -17.96
N PRO A 83 5.52 -8.66 -16.80
CA PRO A 83 5.22 -7.95 -15.57
C PRO A 83 5.24 -6.44 -15.76
N PHE A 84 4.14 -5.78 -15.40
CA PHE A 84 4.02 -4.34 -15.49
C PHE A 84 4.01 -3.72 -14.09
N PHE A 85 4.99 -2.88 -13.81
CA PHE A 85 5.17 -2.21 -12.53
C PHE A 85 4.77 -0.74 -12.64
N VAL A 86 4.07 -0.25 -11.62
CA VAL A 86 3.76 1.17 -11.49
C VAL A 86 4.36 1.68 -10.19
N HIS A 87 5.29 2.62 -10.29
CA HIS A 87 5.82 3.35 -9.16
C HIS A 87 5.13 4.72 -9.05
N VAL A 88 4.24 4.86 -8.08
CA VAL A 88 3.58 6.12 -7.75
C VAL A 88 4.42 6.88 -6.73
N THR A 89 4.79 8.11 -7.08
CA THR A 89 5.73 8.91 -6.29
C THR A 89 5.46 10.40 -6.48
N SER A 90 6.10 11.26 -5.69
CA SER A 90 5.91 12.70 -5.80
C SER A 90 6.49 13.26 -7.10
N ALA A 91 5.82 14.25 -7.66
CA ALA A 91 6.39 15.14 -8.66
C ALA A 91 7.38 16.06 -7.95
N ARG A 92 8.62 16.10 -8.44
CA ARG A 92 9.64 17.02 -7.92
C ARG A 92 9.60 18.31 -8.73
N ASN A 93 9.40 19.44 -8.06
CA ASN A 93 9.75 20.74 -8.61
C ASN A 93 11.25 20.96 -8.38
N VAL A 94 12.00 21.35 -9.40
CA VAL A 94 13.46 21.58 -9.31
C VAL A 94 13.79 22.68 -8.29
N SER A 95 12.84 23.59 -8.03
CA SER A 95 13.00 24.76 -7.16
C SER A 95 12.48 24.55 -5.74
N GLU A 96 11.86 23.42 -5.43
CA GLU A 96 11.20 23.19 -4.14
C GLU A 96 11.69 21.87 -3.52
N PRO A 97 11.74 21.79 -2.18
CA PRO A 97 11.99 20.52 -1.51
C PRO A 97 10.90 19.51 -1.87
N GLU A 98 11.24 18.24 -1.82
CA GLU A 98 10.29 17.18 -2.12
C GLU A 98 9.21 17.13 -1.03
N TRP A 99 7.95 17.30 -1.41
CA TRP A 99 6.83 17.36 -0.46
C TRP A 99 6.53 16.00 0.20
N CYS A 100 7.00 14.91 -0.40
CA CYS A 100 6.94 13.57 0.14
C CYS A 100 8.33 13.16 0.63
N GLU A 101 8.49 13.03 1.95
CA GLU A 101 9.77 12.78 2.62
C GLU A 101 10.51 11.54 2.08
N LEU A 102 9.77 10.44 1.85
CA LEU A 102 10.34 9.16 1.43
C LEU A 102 10.49 9.01 -0.09
N CYS A 103 9.81 9.86 -0.88
CA CYS A 103 9.69 9.66 -2.32
C CYS A 103 11.01 9.86 -3.06
N GLY A 104 11.87 10.78 -2.60
CA GLY A 104 13.16 11.05 -3.25
C GLY A 104 14.09 9.86 -3.13
N LEU A 105 14.24 9.33 -1.91
CA LEU A 105 15.03 8.13 -1.64
C LEU A 105 14.49 6.92 -2.41
N ALA A 106 13.16 6.74 -2.42
CA ALA A 106 12.53 5.63 -3.11
C ALA A 106 12.78 5.64 -4.62
N LYS A 107 12.71 6.80 -5.30
CA LYS A 107 12.99 6.89 -6.75
C LYS A 107 14.34 6.30 -7.11
N ASP A 108 15.40 6.72 -6.41
CA ASP A 108 16.75 6.25 -6.68
C ASP A 108 16.87 4.74 -6.43
N LYS A 109 16.31 4.25 -5.32
CA LYS A 109 16.37 2.82 -4.97
C LYS A 109 15.59 1.94 -5.94
N VAL A 110 14.42 2.42 -6.38
CA VAL A 110 13.56 1.72 -7.34
C VAL A 110 14.24 1.64 -8.71
N ALA A 111 14.80 2.75 -9.20
CA ALA A 111 15.52 2.77 -10.47
C ALA A 111 16.66 1.74 -10.48
N ILE A 112 17.51 1.76 -9.45
CA ILE A 112 18.63 0.82 -9.31
C ILE A 112 18.14 -0.64 -9.23
N ALA A 113 17.10 -0.91 -8.44
CA ALA A 113 16.62 -2.28 -8.29
C ALA A 113 15.97 -2.81 -9.58
N PHE A 114 15.29 -1.94 -10.34
CA PHE A 114 14.63 -2.30 -11.58
C PHE A 114 15.61 -2.69 -12.69
N GLU A 115 16.87 -2.24 -12.65
CA GLU A 115 17.92 -2.72 -13.56
C GLU A 115 18.13 -4.24 -13.50
N THR A 116 17.71 -4.89 -12.40
CA THR A 116 17.80 -6.34 -12.22
C THR A 116 16.53 -7.10 -12.63
N ALA A 117 15.50 -6.38 -13.08
CA ALA A 117 14.25 -6.97 -13.53
C ALA A 117 14.40 -7.74 -14.86
N PRO A 118 13.46 -8.65 -15.19
CA PRO A 118 13.44 -9.31 -16.49
C PRO A 118 13.46 -8.33 -17.66
N PRO A 119 14.03 -8.68 -18.82
CA PRO A 119 14.02 -7.81 -20.00
C PRO A 119 12.62 -7.45 -20.51
N THR A 120 11.60 -8.27 -20.20
CA THR A 120 10.20 -8.02 -20.54
C THR A 120 9.45 -7.19 -19.49
N ALA A 121 10.06 -6.94 -18.33
CA ALA A 121 9.48 -6.11 -17.30
C ALA A 121 9.44 -4.65 -17.76
N ARG A 122 8.37 -3.95 -17.41
CA ARG A 122 8.19 -2.53 -17.71
C ARG A 122 7.86 -1.77 -16.44
N LEU A 123 8.39 -0.56 -16.32
CA LEU A 123 8.15 0.32 -15.18
C LEU A 123 7.56 1.65 -15.65
N LEU A 124 6.45 2.05 -15.03
CA LEU A 124 5.83 3.36 -15.17
C LEU A 124 6.00 4.16 -13.88
N HIS A 125 6.62 5.34 -13.99
CA HIS A 125 6.61 6.34 -12.94
C HIS A 125 5.39 7.25 -13.07
N VAL A 126 4.58 7.28 -12.03
CA VAL A 126 3.45 8.20 -11.90
C VAL A 126 3.86 9.30 -10.93
N LEU A 127 4.12 10.49 -11.46
CA LEU A 127 4.51 11.65 -10.66
C LEU A 127 3.28 12.44 -10.23
N VAL A 128 3.03 12.52 -8.93
CA VAL A 128 1.84 13.14 -8.35
C VAL A 128 2.22 14.45 -7.67
N SER A 129 1.46 15.54 -7.86
CA SER A 129 1.64 16.77 -7.07
C SER A 129 1.00 16.62 -5.69
N GLU A 130 1.40 17.42 -4.70
CA GLU A 130 0.77 17.43 -3.38
C GLU A 130 -0.75 17.64 -3.47
N GLU A 131 -1.19 18.62 -4.28
CA GLU A 131 -2.62 18.86 -4.54
C GLU A 131 -3.31 17.66 -5.21
N GLY A 132 -2.66 17.00 -6.16
CA GLY A 132 -3.18 15.80 -6.82
C GLY A 132 -3.29 14.62 -5.86
N TRP A 133 -2.39 14.52 -4.88
CA TRP A 133 -2.43 13.52 -3.83
C TRP A 133 -3.57 13.76 -2.83
N GLU A 134 -3.64 14.97 -2.27
CA GLU A 134 -4.67 15.33 -1.29
C GLU A 134 -6.07 15.21 -1.90
N SER A 135 -6.28 15.69 -3.12
CA SER A 135 -7.57 15.56 -3.79
C SER A 135 -7.97 14.10 -4.01
N ARG A 136 -7.02 13.22 -4.36
CA ARG A 136 -7.29 11.79 -4.57
C ARG A 136 -7.55 11.06 -3.26
N ARG A 137 -6.75 11.29 -2.23
CA ARG A 137 -6.84 10.62 -0.91
C ARG A 137 -8.23 10.80 -0.28
N TYR A 138 -8.88 11.95 -0.50
CA TYR A 138 -10.23 12.20 -0.01
C TYR A 138 -11.33 11.89 -1.02
N SER A 139 -10.98 11.59 -2.27
CA SER A 139 -11.95 11.14 -3.27
C SER A 139 -12.27 9.66 -3.04
N LEU A 140 -13.52 9.36 -2.68
CA LEU A 140 -14.03 8.00 -2.55
C LEU A 140 -14.20 7.38 -3.96
N ARG A 141 -13.11 7.03 -4.63
CA ARG A 141 -13.14 6.35 -5.95
C ARG A 141 -12.82 4.87 -5.78
N SER A 142 -13.86 4.05 -5.68
CA SER A 142 -13.75 2.59 -5.57
C SER A 142 -13.39 1.89 -6.88
N ASP A 143 -13.40 2.60 -8.02
CA ASP A 143 -13.16 2.09 -9.37
C ASP A 143 -11.74 2.38 -9.91
N SER A 144 -10.85 2.81 -9.02
CA SER A 144 -9.47 3.16 -9.37
C SER A 144 -8.66 1.93 -9.76
N GLN A 145 -8.09 1.92 -10.97
CA GLN A 145 -7.05 0.95 -11.31
C GLN A 145 -5.76 1.18 -10.50
N LEU A 146 -5.56 2.41 -9.99
CA LEU A 146 -4.46 2.82 -9.13
C LEU A 146 -4.96 3.00 -7.70
N ASN A 147 -5.20 1.90 -7.00
CA ASN A 147 -5.63 1.95 -5.61
C ASN A 147 -4.39 2.10 -4.69
N VAL A 148 -3.99 3.35 -4.42
CA VAL A 148 -2.81 3.69 -3.62
C VAL A 148 -3.21 4.60 -2.48
N ASP A 149 -2.98 4.14 -1.25
CA ASP A 149 -3.34 4.87 -0.04
C ASP A 149 -2.18 5.66 0.60
N GLU A 150 -0.96 5.35 0.18
CA GLU A 150 0.30 5.83 0.77
C GLU A 150 1.36 6.06 -0.31
N LEU A 151 2.26 7.00 -0.07
CA LEU A 151 3.38 7.29 -0.96
C LEU A 151 4.72 7.13 -0.25
N PRO A 152 5.78 6.76 -0.99
CA PRO A 152 5.75 6.21 -2.35
C PRO A 152 5.08 4.83 -2.38
N ALA A 153 4.70 4.34 -3.57
CA ALA A 153 4.13 3.00 -3.71
C ALA A 153 4.56 2.31 -5.01
N ILE A 154 4.76 1.00 -4.96
CA ILE A 154 4.93 0.13 -6.13
C ILE A 154 3.74 -0.81 -6.21
N LEU A 155 3.08 -0.79 -7.36
CA LEU A 155 2.08 -1.76 -7.76
C LEU A 155 2.66 -2.69 -8.81
N ARG A 156 2.25 -3.96 -8.78
CA ARG A 156 2.48 -4.90 -9.87
C ARG A 156 1.16 -5.35 -10.46
N TYR A 157 1.06 -5.30 -11.77
CA TYR A 157 -0.04 -5.85 -12.55
C TYR A 157 0.43 -7.13 -13.23
N ASP A 158 -0.37 -8.17 -13.04
CA ASP A 158 -0.26 -9.43 -13.78
C ASP A 158 -1.49 -9.54 -14.71
N GLY A 159 -1.42 -10.41 -15.72
CA GLY A 159 -2.50 -10.63 -16.70
C GLY A 159 -3.89 -10.62 -16.07
N SER A 160 -4.83 -9.86 -16.66
CA SER A 160 -6.17 -9.45 -16.15
C SER A 160 -6.30 -8.12 -15.40
N MET A 161 -5.26 -7.27 -15.36
CA MET A 161 -5.25 -5.94 -14.71
C MET A 161 -5.49 -5.99 -13.20
N HIS A 162 -5.38 -7.17 -12.59
CA HIS A 162 -5.41 -7.31 -11.15
C HIS A 162 -4.06 -6.91 -10.57
N THR A 163 -4.10 -6.11 -9.50
CA THR A 163 -2.90 -5.76 -8.75
C THR A 163 -2.54 -6.88 -7.80
N SER A 164 -1.39 -7.52 -7.99
CA SER A 164 -0.96 -8.67 -7.19
C SER A 164 -0.01 -8.30 -6.04
N LEU A 165 0.61 -7.12 -6.10
CA LEU A 165 1.65 -6.68 -5.17
C LEU A 165 1.55 -5.19 -4.88
N LEU A 166 1.61 -4.82 -3.60
CA LEU A 166 1.84 -3.45 -3.13
C LEU A 166 3.07 -3.41 -2.20
N LEU A 167 4.03 -2.54 -2.50
CA LEU A 167 4.93 -1.98 -1.48
C LEU A 167 4.56 -0.52 -1.28
N SER A 168 4.52 -0.03 -0.04
CA SER A 168 4.27 1.38 0.27
C SER A 168 5.27 1.96 1.26
N GLU A 169 5.38 3.29 1.27
CA GLU A 169 6.20 4.08 2.19
C GLU A 169 7.66 3.59 2.26
N GLY A 170 8.16 3.31 3.48
CA GLY A 170 9.54 2.88 3.71
C GLY A 170 9.89 1.55 3.03
N PHE A 171 8.90 0.68 2.80
CA PHE A 171 9.13 -0.61 2.14
C PHE A 171 9.58 -0.46 0.69
N VAL A 172 9.20 0.63 0.02
CA VAL A 172 9.60 0.92 -1.36
C VAL A 172 11.10 1.24 -1.47
N SER A 173 11.77 1.53 -0.35
CA SER A 173 13.21 1.75 -0.32
C SER A 173 14.00 0.58 0.25
N ASP A 174 13.33 -0.51 0.69
CA ASP A 174 14.02 -1.64 1.28
C ASP A 174 14.66 -2.52 0.18
N PRO A 175 15.99 -2.75 0.23
CA PRO A 175 16.69 -3.49 -0.82
C PRO A 175 16.30 -4.96 -0.91
N VAL A 176 15.90 -5.60 0.19
CA VAL A 176 15.47 -7.00 0.20
C VAL A 176 14.09 -7.12 -0.44
N LEU A 177 13.18 -6.20 -0.12
CA LEU A 177 11.85 -6.18 -0.71
C LEU A 177 11.89 -5.83 -2.18
N LEU A 178 12.59 -4.77 -2.58
CA LEU A 178 12.72 -4.39 -3.99
C LEU A 178 13.30 -5.51 -4.85
N ARG A 179 14.31 -6.21 -4.31
CA ARG A 179 14.88 -7.39 -4.96
C ARG A 179 13.84 -8.50 -5.13
N ALA A 180 13.04 -8.79 -4.11
CA ALA A 180 12.00 -9.80 -4.19
C ALA A 180 10.86 -9.42 -5.16
N VAL A 181 10.55 -8.12 -5.29
CA VAL A 181 9.51 -7.60 -6.19
C VAL A 181 9.94 -7.68 -7.65
N PHE A 182 11.17 -7.26 -7.96
CA PHE A 182 11.63 -7.13 -9.35
C PHE A 182 12.30 -8.39 -9.90
N GLN A 183 12.88 -9.26 -9.08
CA GLN A 183 13.57 -10.45 -9.57
C GLN A 183 12.61 -11.60 -9.89
N THR A 184 12.88 -12.33 -10.98
CA THR A 184 12.16 -13.54 -11.37
C THR A 184 12.81 -14.83 -10.93
N SER A 185 14.05 -14.80 -10.43
CA SER A 185 14.70 -16.00 -9.92
C SER A 185 14.07 -16.37 -8.58
N PRO A 186 13.42 -17.54 -8.45
CA PRO A 186 12.84 -17.94 -7.17
C PRO A 186 14.00 -18.24 -6.22
N ALA A 187 14.25 -17.33 -5.29
CA ALA A 187 14.98 -17.69 -4.07
C ALA A 187 14.31 -18.94 -3.45
N PRO A 188 15.06 -19.82 -2.76
CA PRO A 188 14.48 -20.98 -2.11
C PRO A 188 13.34 -20.54 -1.19
N ARG A 189 12.10 -20.82 -1.60
CA ARG A 189 10.93 -20.42 -0.83
C ARG A 189 10.80 -21.36 0.36
N ARG A 190 10.75 -20.77 1.55
CA ARG A 190 10.39 -21.51 2.75
C ARG A 190 8.92 -21.87 2.67
N ARG A 191 8.53 -22.89 3.44
CA ARG A 191 7.18 -23.43 3.37
C ARG A 191 6.19 -22.39 3.90
N VAL A 192 5.23 -22.00 3.05
CA VAL A 192 4.06 -21.19 3.41
C VAL A 192 2.81 -22.01 3.09
N LEU A 193 1.90 -22.14 4.05
CA LEU A 193 0.64 -22.85 3.90
C LEU A 193 -0.52 -21.88 4.09
N ASP A 194 -1.38 -21.74 3.09
CA ASP A 194 -2.63 -21.00 3.24
C ASP A 194 -3.63 -21.86 4.02
N ILE A 195 -4.21 -21.29 5.09
CA ILE A 195 -5.14 -21.94 6.01
C ILE A 195 -6.44 -21.15 6.03
N THR A 196 -7.55 -21.79 5.64
CA THR A 196 -8.87 -21.13 5.54
C THR A 196 -9.89 -21.66 6.56
N THR A 197 -9.52 -22.66 7.37
CA THR A 197 -10.40 -23.22 8.41
C THR A 197 -9.66 -23.45 9.72
N VAL A 198 -10.36 -23.33 10.84
CA VAL A 198 -9.81 -23.61 12.19
C VAL A 198 -9.33 -25.05 12.31
N GLN A 199 -10.06 -26.02 11.74
CA GLN A 199 -9.64 -27.43 11.76
C GLN A 199 -8.34 -27.66 10.97
N ALA A 200 -8.08 -26.89 9.91
CA ALA A 200 -6.81 -26.95 9.19
C ALA A 200 -5.68 -26.30 10.00
N LEU A 201 -5.96 -25.21 10.74
CA LEU A 201 -5.01 -24.58 11.65
C LEU A 201 -4.57 -25.55 12.75
N GLU A 202 -5.53 -26.16 13.45
CA GLU A 202 -5.28 -27.15 14.51
C GLU A 202 -4.41 -28.30 14.03
N ARG A 203 -4.78 -28.91 12.90
CA ARG A 203 -4.00 -30.02 12.31
C ARG A 203 -2.59 -29.61 11.90
N ALA A 204 -2.42 -28.40 11.35
CA ALA A 204 -1.11 -27.91 10.93
C ALA A 204 -0.20 -27.67 12.14
N ILE A 205 -0.77 -27.13 13.22
CA ILE A 205 -0.09 -26.92 14.50
C ILE A 205 0.33 -28.26 15.11
N GLU A 206 -0.57 -29.24 15.18
CA GLU A 206 -0.28 -30.58 15.72
C GLU A 206 0.85 -31.28 14.94
N ALA A 207 0.86 -31.12 13.61
CA ALA A 207 1.86 -31.73 12.75
C ALA A 207 3.27 -31.08 12.85
N ALA A 208 3.35 -29.84 13.34
CA ALA A 208 4.57 -29.03 13.32
C ALA A 208 5.44 -29.18 14.59
N SER A 209 5.16 -30.17 15.46
CA SER A 209 5.71 -30.31 16.82
C SER A 209 7.25 -30.28 16.98
N ILE A 210 8.03 -30.26 15.89
CA ILE A 210 9.50 -30.29 15.88
C ILE A 210 10.11 -29.09 15.12
N GLN A 211 9.30 -28.26 14.45
CA GLN A 211 9.78 -27.19 13.56
C GLN A 211 9.33 -25.81 14.04
N PRO A 212 10.14 -24.76 13.86
CA PRO A 212 9.69 -23.39 14.11
C PRO A 212 8.43 -23.09 13.30
N LEU A 213 7.34 -22.77 13.99
CA LEU A 213 6.05 -22.52 13.40
C LEU A 213 5.66 -21.07 13.58
N PHE A 214 5.28 -20.42 12.49
CA PHE A 214 4.78 -19.06 12.48
C PHE A 214 3.33 -19.07 12.00
N THR A 215 2.53 -18.16 12.53
CA THR A 215 1.16 -17.90 12.07
C THR A 215 1.08 -16.45 11.64
N TYR A 216 0.42 -16.21 10.51
CA TYR A 216 0.18 -14.88 9.97
C TYR A 216 -1.30 -14.77 9.58
N PHE A 217 -2.09 -14.14 10.43
CA PHE A 217 -3.51 -13.92 10.24
C PHE A 217 -3.74 -12.72 9.34
N VAL A 218 -4.45 -12.94 8.24
CA VAL A 218 -4.74 -11.95 7.21
C VAL A 218 -6.19 -12.01 6.78
N SER A 219 -6.65 -10.92 6.18
CA SER A 219 -7.91 -10.90 5.45
C SER A 219 -7.89 -11.83 4.23
N GLY A 220 -9.07 -12.12 3.70
CA GLY A 220 -9.24 -12.62 2.34
C GLY A 220 -8.99 -11.54 1.29
N ARG A 221 -9.15 -11.92 0.02
CA ARG A 221 -8.95 -11.03 -1.13
C ARG A 221 -10.29 -10.52 -1.66
N ASN A 222 -10.33 -9.25 -2.03
CA ASN A 222 -11.42 -8.65 -2.78
C ASN A 222 -11.47 -9.28 -4.18
N PRO A 223 -12.63 -9.80 -4.63
CA PRO A 223 -12.76 -10.38 -5.97
C PRO A 223 -12.57 -9.38 -7.11
N GLN A 224 -12.69 -8.08 -6.84
CA GLN A 224 -12.63 -7.01 -7.85
C GLN A 224 -11.20 -6.68 -8.29
N ASP A 225 -10.26 -6.58 -7.35
CA ASP A 225 -8.87 -6.17 -7.62
C ASP A 225 -7.84 -7.23 -7.19
N GLY A 226 -8.29 -8.31 -6.53
CA GLY A 226 -7.44 -9.37 -6.01
C GLY A 226 -6.67 -9.00 -4.75
N ARG A 227 -6.82 -7.79 -4.21
CA ARG A 227 -6.09 -7.30 -3.05
C ARG A 227 -6.70 -7.74 -1.74
N LEU A 228 -5.93 -7.73 -0.67
CA LEU A 228 -6.44 -8.02 0.66
C LEU A 228 -7.41 -6.92 1.10
N TRP A 229 -8.62 -7.29 1.55
CA TRP A 229 -9.63 -6.28 1.92
C TRP A 229 -9.24 -5.47 3.17
N CYS A 230 -8.39 -6.02 4.03
CA CYS A 230 -7.81 -5.28 5.14
C CYS A 230 -6.59 -4.51 4.64
N ARG A 231 -6.68 -3.18 4.65
CA ARG A 231 -5.59 -2.28 4.22
C ARG A 231 -4.25 -2.60 4.88
N TYR A 232 -4.22 -2.86 6.19
CA TYR A 232 -2.98 -3.19 6.90
C TYR A 232 -2.45 -4.58 6.55
N CYS A 233 -3.33 -5.53 6.21
CA CYS A 233 -2.89 -6.84 5.70
C CYS A 233 -2.28 -6.67 4.32
N ASP A 234 -2.94 -5.92 3.43
CA ASP A 234 -2.46 -5.69 2.07
C ASP A 234 -1.08 -5.04 2.04
N ARG A 235 -0.87 -4.04 2.90
CA ARG A 235 0.42 -3.37 3.10
C ARG A 235 1.52 -4.31 3.61
N SER A 236 1.20 -5.28 4.47
CA SER A 236 2.20 -6.08 5.19
C SER A 236 2.46 -7.47 4.59
N ASP A 237 1.58 -7.98 3.71
CA ASP A 237 1.63 -9.34 3.16
C ASP A 237 2.98 -9.62 2.47
N ILE A 238 3.39 -8.71 1.58
CA ILE A 238 4.62 -8.85 0.80
C ILE A 238 5.86 -8.70 1.69
N PRO A 239 5.99 -7.66 2.54
CA PRO A 239 7.08 -7.57 3.51
C PRO A 239 7.23 -8.83 4.38
N ILE A 240 6.14 -9.28 5.01
CA ILE A 240 6.17 -10.40 5.96
C ILE A 240 6.57 -11.70 5.26
N VAL A 241 5.94 -12.03 4.13
CA VAL A 241 6.26 -13.27 3.40
C VAL A 241 7.68 -13.21 2.84
N THR A 242 8.15 -12.05 2.38
CA THR A 242 9.52 -11.88 1.87
C THR A 242 10.55 -12.05 2.97
N TYR A 243 10.39 -11.36 4.10
CA TYR A 243 11.32 -11.44 5.21
C TYR A 243 11.30 -12.81 5.89
N TYR A 244 10.14 -13.47 5.98
CA TYR A 244 10.07 -14.87 6.36
C TYR A 244 10.94 -15.73 5.45
N ASN A 245 10.77 -15.58 4.13
CA ASN A 245 11.56 -16.28 3.11
C ASN A 245 13.03 -15.86 3.04
N GLU A 246 13.45 -14.79 3.71
CA GLU A 246 14.86 -14.41 3.78
C GLU A 246 15.48 -14.96 5.08
N TYR A 247 14.79 -14.77 6.22
CA TYR A 247 15.41 -14.84 7.55
C TYR A 247 15.01 -16.02 8.43
N ALA A 248 13.83 -16.63 8.22
CA ALA A 248 13.39 -17.72 9.10
C ALA A 248 14.31 -18.95 9.00
N PRO A 249 14.27 -19.92 9.93
CA PRO A 249 14.97 -21.19 9.75
C PRO A 249 14.52 -21.93 8.47
N VAL A 250 15.41 -22.69 7.84
CA VAL A 250 15.13 -23.38 6.56
C VAL A 250 13.99 -24.40 6.68
N ASN A 251 13.84 -25.02 7.86
CA ASN A 251 12.79 -25.96 8.18
C ASN A 251 11.54 -25.29 8.81
N ALA A 252 11.47 -23.96 8.84
CA ALA A 252 10.30 -23.27 9.39
C ALA A 252 9.08 -23.43 8.47
N THR A 253 7.89 -23.31 9.07
CA THR A 253 6.62 -23.20 8.34
C THR A 253 5.89 -21.93 8.75
N LEU A 254 5.37 -21.20 7.76
CA LEU A 254 4.46 -20.08 7.96
C LEU A 254 3.04 -20.52 7.59
N LEU A 255 2.12 -20.47 8.55
CA LEU A 255 0.70 -20.66 8.32
C LEU A 255 0.07 -19.29 8.03
N ARG A 256 -0.22 -19.02 6.76
CA ARG A 256 -0.95 -17.81 6.35
C ARG A 256 -2.44 -18.08 6.51
N VAL A 257 -3.00 -17.60 7.62
CA VAL A 257 -4.37 -17.88 8.04
C VAL A 257 -5.30 -16.80 7.48
N ILE A 258 -6.15 -17.19 6.53
CA ILE A 258 -7.14 -16.31 5.90
C ILE A 258 -8.41 -16.36 6.74
N VAL A 259 -8.72 -15.27 7.44
CA VAL A 259 -9.74 -15.29 8.49
C VAL A 259 -11.17 -15.14 7.99
N ALA A 260 -11.36 -14.50 6.84
CA ALA A 260 -12.66 -14.23 6.23
C ALA A 260 -12.51 -13.66 4.82
N ASP A 261 -13.45 -13.98 3.93
CA ASP A 261 -13.45 -13.45 2.56
C ASP A 261 -13.85 -11.97 2.48
N SER A 262 -14.54 -11.46 3.51
CA SER A 262 -14.96 -10.05 3.58
C SER A 262 -14.84 -9.48 4.99
N TYR A 263 -14.83 -8.14 5.08
CA TYR A 263 -14.88 -7.44 6.37
C TYR A 263 -16.16 -7.75 7.15
N ALA A 264 -17.31 -7.91 6.47
CA ALA A 264 -18.57 -8.24 7.13
C ALA A 264 -18.52 -9.64 7.77
N ASP A 265 -17.91 -10.62 7.09
CA ASP A 265 -17.73 -11.97 7.62
C ASP A 265 -16.72 -12.02 8.77
N TRP A 266 -15.73 -11.12 8.76
CA TRP A 266 -14.81 -10.94 9.88
C TRP A 266 -15.51 -10.35 11.11
N GLN A 267 -16.37 -9.35 10.91
CA GLN A 267 -17.15 -8.72 11.98
C GLN A 267 -18.29 -9.61 12.51
N ASN A 268 -18.62 -10.70 11.82
CA ASN A 268 -19.66 -11.62 12.28
C ASN A 268 -19.24 -12.27 13.62
N PRO A 269 -20.04 -12.13 14.70
CA PRO A 269 -19.73 -12.74 16.00
C PRO A 269 -19.57 -14.26 15.96
N THR A 270 -20.09 -14.94 14.93
CA THR A 270 -19.93 -16.39 14.75
C THR A 270 -18.72 -16.77 13.90
N ASN A 271 -17.86 -15.81 13.50
CA ASN A 271 -16.64 -16.10 12.76
C ASN A 271 -15.77 -17.11 13.55
N PRO A 272 -15.38 -18.24 12.95
CA PRO A 272 -14.70 -19.31 13.68
C PRO A 272 -13.29 -18.91 14.14
N PHE A 273 -12.58 -18.09 13.35
CA PHE A 273 -11.24 -17.63 13.71
C PHE A 273 -11.24 -16.58 14.82
N ALA A 274 -12.29 -15.76 14.92
CA ALA A 274 -12.48 -14.84 16.03
C ALA A 274 -12.80 -15.56 17.36
N ARG A 275 -13.34 -16.78 17.31
CA ARG A 275 -13.81 -17.53 18.48
C ARG A 275 -12.85 -18.60 18.98
N GLN A 276 -12.06 -19.20 18.10
CA GLN A 276 -11.10 -20.25 18.47
C GLN A 276 -10.08 -19.72 19.49
N GLN A 277 -9.55 -20.63 20.32
CA GLN A 277 -8.65 -20.31 21.43
C GLN A 277 -7.23 -20.89 21.24
N VAL A 278 -6.98 -21.52 20.08
CA VAL A 278 -5.71 -22.17 19.75
C VAL A 278 -4.61 -21.12 19.59
N VAL A 279 -4.92 -20.05 18.86
CA VAL A 279 -4.07 -18.86 18.70
C VAL A 279 -4.96 -17.63 18.77
N PRO A 280 -5.15 -17.02 19.96
CA PRO A 280 -6.05 -15.89 20.13
C PRO A 280 -5.66 -14.72 19.21
N VAL A 281 -6.60 -14.28 18.36
CA VAL A 281 -6.35 -13.21 17.38
C VAL A 281 -6.59 -11.85 18.02
N SER A 282 -5.55 -11.03 18.13
CA SER A 282 -5.60 -9.67 18.68
C SER A 282 -6.12 -8.63 17.68
N GLY A 283 -5.89 -8.85 16.39
CA GLY A 283 -6.22 -7.95 15.30
C GLY A 283 -5.75 -8.49 13.95
N LEU A 284 -5.97 -7.73 12.89
CA LEU A 284 -5.47 -8.04 11.55
C LEU A 284 -4.64 -6.87 11.02
N PRO A 285 -3.49 -7.15 10.38
CA PRO A 285 -2.76 -8.41 10.37
C PRO A 285 -2.23 -8.77 11.76
N MET A 286 -2.02 -10.06 12.03
CA MET A 286 -1.30 -10.53 13.23
C MET A 286 -0.26 -11.56 12.84
N LEU A 287 0.99 -11.35 13.25
CA LEU A 287 2.09 -12.28 13.07
C LEU A 287 2.51 -12.83 14.43
N ALA A 288 2.64 -14.16 14.56
CA ALA A 288 3.07 -14.79 15.79
C ALA A 288 3.97 -16.01 15.55
N ARG A 289 4.88 -16.26 16.49
CA ARG A 289 5.67 -17.49 16.59
C ARG A 289 5.00 -18.41 17.61
N LEU A 290 4.91 -19.69 17.27
CA LEU A 290 4.33 -20.71 18.13
C LEU A 290 5.45 -21.61 18.65
N ASP A 291 5.61 -21.62 19.97
CA ASP A 291 6.59 -22.46 20.66
C ASP A 291 5.85 -23.58 21.41
N ALA A 292 6.23 -24.83 21.15
CA ALA A 292 5.69 -25.98 21.87
C ALA A 292 6.22 -25.99 23.31
N THR A 293 5.32 -26.16 24.28
CA THR A 293 5.64 -26.26 25.71
C THR A 293 5.13 -27.58 26.28
N ALA A 294 5.54 -27.92 27.51
CA ALA A 294 5.09 -29.14 28.18
C ALA A 294 3.56 -29.23 28.37
N THR A 295 2.86 -28.09 28.36
CA THR A 295 1.42 -28.01 28.67
C THR A 295 0.57 -27.46 27.52
N GLY A 296 1.15 -27.22 26.34
CA GLY A 296 0.44 -26.63 25.21
C GLY A 296 1.33 -25.78 24.33
N ILE A 297 0.79 -24.69 23.79
CA ILE A 297 1.49 -23.82 22.86
C ILE A 297 1.61 -22.43 23.47
N GLN A 298 2.81 -21.87 23.43
CA GLN A 298 3.05 -20.48 23.76
C GLN A 298 3.03 -19.65 22.48
N VAL A 299 2.23 -18.59 22.50
CA VAL A 299 2.08 -17.65 21.37
C VAL A 299 2.93 -16.42 21.66
N HIS A 300 3.86 -16.11 20.75
CA HIS A 300 4.68 -14.91 20.79
C HIS A 300 4.28 -14.01 19.63
N GLU A 301 3.40 -13.05 19.90
CA GLU A 301 2.96 -12.06 18.91
C GLU A 301 4.07 -11.04 18.63
N TYR A 302 4.22 -10.69 17.35
CA TYR A 302 5.02 -9.56 16.92
C TYR A 302 4.19 -8.28 17.05
N VAL A 303 4.59 -7.40 17.98
CA VAL A 303 3.82 -6.19 18.35
C VAL A 303 4.42 -4.88 17.83
N GLN A 304 5.56 -4.94 17.14
CA GLN A 304 6.21 -3.76 16.57
C GLN A 304 5.63 -3.44 15.18
N PHE A 305 5.99 -2.28 14.63
CA PHE A 305 5.66 -1.93 13.25
C PHE A 305 6.43 -2.83 12.27
N PHE A 306 5.75 -3.36 11.24
CA PHE A 306 6.40 -4.26 10.26
C PHE A 306 7.48 -3.56 9.42
N GLU A 307 7.48 -2.23 9.40
CA GLU A 307 8.49 -1.36 8.81
C GLU A 307 9.83 -1.46 9.55
N GLU A 308 9.82 -1.88 10.82
CA GLU A 308 11.04 -2.12 11.61
C GLU A 308 11.72 -3.42 11.19
N ARG A 309 12.42 -3.37 10.05
CA ARG A 309 13.06 -4.55 9.45
C ARG A 309 13.93 -5.35 10.42
N GLU A 310 14.77 -4.69 11.20
CA GLU A 310 15.67 -5.41 12.12
C GLU A 310 14.89 -6.12 13.24
N SER A 311 13.81 -5.51 13.74
CA SER A 311 12.90 -6.15 14.70
C SER A 311 12.22 -7.37 14.07
N LEU A 312 11.72 -7.25 12.83
CA LEU A 312 11.05 -8.34 12.12
C LEU A 312 12.01 -9.47 11.74
N ARG A 313 13.24 -9.13 11.36
CA ARG A 313 14.33 -10.09 11.15
C ARG A 313 14.65 -10.84 12.44
N ALA A 314 14.87 -10.15 13.56
CA ALA A 314 15.16 -10.77 14.86
C ALA A 314 14.05 -11.74 15.26
N PHE A 315 12.79 -11.33 15.07
CA PHE A 315 11.62 -12.17 15.31
C PHE A 315 11.65 -13.49 14.51
N PHE A 316 11.94 -13.44 13.22
CA PHE A 316 12.01 -14.64 12.38
C PHE A 316 13.23 -15.52 12.69
N VAL A 317 14.37 -14.93 13.04
CA VAL A 317 15.57 -15.68 13.45
C VAL A 317 15.37 -16.36 14.80
N GLY A 318 14.54 -15.79 15.67
CA GLY A 318 14.25 -16.31 17.00
C GLY A 318 15.26 -15.88 18.08
N SER A 319 15.92 -14.74 17.86
CA SER A 319 16.86 -14.09 18.81
C SER A 319 16.15 -13.13 19.76
#